data_AF-A0A3T2HWB9-F1
#
_entry.id   AF-A0A3T2HWB9-F1
#
_cell.length_a   1.000
_cell.length_b   1.000
_cell.length_c   1.000
_cell.angle_alpha   90.00
_cell.angle_beta   90.00
_cell.angle_gamma   90.00
#
_symmetry.space_group_name_H-M   'P 1'
#
loop_
_entity.id
_entity.type
_entity.pdbx_description
1 polymer ?
#
loop_
_entity_poly.entity_id
_entity_poly.type
_entity_poly.pdbx_seq_one_letter_code
_entity_poly.pdbx_strand_id
1 'polypeptide(L)' 'MKRIEYVEIIKKIPGTPFRLGGIYEIERMGSANARVRINNSIYQVPKEALQVVEQVERERWEENDKIHD' A
#
# COMPACT_ATOMS: atom_id res chain seq x y z
N MET A 1 -9.16 -13.64 -3.88
CA MET A 1 -7.72 -13.28 -3.87
C MET A 1 -7.62 -11.76 -3.78
N LYS A 2 -7.01 -11.21 -2.72
CA LYS A 2 -6.76 -9.76 -2.62
C LYS A 2 -5.26 -9.54 -2.81
N ARG A 3 -4.87 -9.07 -3.99
CA ARG A 3 -3.49 -8.65 -4.26
C ARG A 3 -3.24 -7.37 -3.45
N ILE A 4 -2.22 -7.40 -2.60
CA ILE A 4 -1.78 -6.23 -1.86
C ILE A 4 -0.53 -5.72 -2.58
N GLU A 5 -0.57 -4.45 -2.98
CA GLU A 5 0.57 -3.79 -3.60
C GLU A 5 1.21 -2.86 -2.58
N TYR A 6 2.53 -2.76 -2.62
CA TYR A 6 3.32 -1.83 -1.82
C TYR A 6 4.02 -0.82 -2.71
N VAL A 7 3.99 0.44 -2.28
CA VAL A 7 4.63 1.56 -2.99
C VAL A 7 5.57 2.31 -2.08
N GLU A 8 6.73 2.68 -2.62
CA GLU A 8 7.66 3.62 -2.01
C GLU A 8 7.34 5.05 -2.45
N ILE A 9 7.39 5.99 -1.49
CA ILE A 9 7.22 7.41 -1.75
C ILE A 9 8.54 8.01 -2.23
N ILE A 10 8.64 8.32 -3.52
CA ILE A 10 9.86 8.85 -4.14
C ILE A 10 9.83 10.37 -4.32
N LYS A 11 8.71 11.04 -4.02
CA LYS A 11 8.59 12.50 -3.99
C LYS A 11 7.89 12.97 -2.72
N LYS A 12 8.24 14.17 -2.22
CA LYS A 12 7.58 14.78 -1.08
C LYS A 12 6.15 15.20 -1.45
N ILE A 13 5.16 14.78 -0.66
CA ILE A 13 3.74 15.08 -0.90
C ILE A 13 3.24 16.03 0.20
N PRO A 14 3.02 17.33 -0.10
CA PRO A 14 2.56 18.30 0.89
C PRO A 14 1.22 17.91 1.52
N GLY A 15 1.07 18.19 2.82
CA GLY A 15 -0.19 17.95 3.53
C GLY A 15 -0.51 16.48 3.81
N THR A 16 0.46 15.57 3.60
CA THR A 16 0.31 14.14 3.91
C THR A 16 1.29 13.71 5.00
N PRO A 17 0.97 12.63 5.74
CA PRO A 17 1.88 12.04 6.73
C PRO A 17 2.97 11.15 6.10
N PHE A 18 3.07 11.09 4.77
CA PHE A 18 4.01 10.22 4.07
C PHE A 18 5.45 10.72 4.16
N ARG A 19 6.36 9.78 4.44
CA ARG A 19 7.80 10.04 4.46
C ARG A 19 8.41 9.66 3.12
N LEU A 20 9.31 10.51 2.62
CA LEU A 20 10.14 10.20 1.45
C LEU A 20 10.99 8.95 1.75
N GLY A 21 11.01 7.99 0.83
CA GLY A 21 11.61 6.66 0.99
C GLY A 21 10.78 5.69 1.85
N GLY A 22 9.60 6.11 2.33
CA GLY A 22 8.71 5.24 3.10
C GLY A 22 7.91 4.29 2.21
N ILE A 23 7.71 3.06 2.65
CA ILE A 23 6.91 2.03 1.97
C ILE A 23 5.53 1.94 2.61
N TYR A 24 4.48 1.97 1.79
CA TYR A 24 3.09 1.98 2.25
C TYR A 24 2.22 1.04 1.42
N GLU A 25 1.18 0.51 2.07
CA GLU A 25 0.16 -0.30 1.41
C GLU A 25 -0.76 0.60 0.57
N ILE A 26 -0.97 0.20 -0.69
CA ILE A 26 -1.90 0.85 -1.61
C ILE A 26 -3.16 -0.03 -1.75
N GLU A 27 -4.31 0.60 -1.61
CA GLU A 27 -5.59 -0.09 -1.82
C GLU A 27 -5.95 -0.25 -3.30
N ARG A 28 -5.59 0.74 -4.11
CA ARG A 28 -5.84 0.76 -5.56
C ARG A 28 -4.90 1.72 -6.26
N MET A 29 -4.24 1.24 -7.31
CA MET A 29 -3.57 2.07 -8.31
C MET A 29 -4.56 2.48 -9.41
N GLY A 30 -4.81 3.78 -9.55
CA GLY A 30 -5.54 4.35 -10.69
C GLY A 30 -4.60 4.83 -11.78
N SER A 31 -5.15 5.32 -12.89
CA SER A 31 -4.38 5.73 -14.07
C SER A 31 -3.45 6.92 -13.81
N ALA A 32 -3.87 7.85 -12.94
CA ALA A 32 -3.12 9.06 -12.58
C ALA A 32 -2.71 9.09 -11.09
N ASN A 33 -3.56 8.56 -10.21
CA ASN A 33 -3.38 8.61 -8.75
C ASN A 33 -3.57 7.24 -8.13
N ALA A 34 -2.91 7.02 -7.00
CA ALA A 34 -3.08 5.88 -6.11
C ALA A 34 -3.85 6.27 -4.85
N ARG A 35 -4.55 5.30 -4.25
CA ARG A 35 -5.15 5.43 -2.91
C ARG A 35 -4.27 4.70 -1.91
N VAL A 36 -3.51 5.46 -1.11
CA VAL A 36 -2.61 4.94 -0.08
C VAL A 36 -3.30 5.08 1.27
N ARG A 37 -3.33 4.00 2.06
CA ARG A 37 -3.98 3.99 3.37
C ARG A 37 -2.93 4.03 4.49
N ILE A 38 -3.16 4.88 5.48
CA ILE A 38 -2.36 4.95 6.71
C ILE A 38 -3.26 5.33 7.89
N ASN A 39 -3.15 4.61 9.01
CA ASN A 39 -3.91 4.87 10.23
C ASN A 39 -5.41 5.11 9.98
N ASN A 40 -6.04 4.22 9.21
CA ASN A 40 -7.46 4.26 8.84
C ASN A 40 -7.90 5.47 7.97
N SER A 41 -6.95 6.28 7.50
CA SER A 41 -7.17 7.39 6.56
C SER A 41 -6.69 7.02 5.17
N ILE A 42 -7.40 7.51 4.14
CA ILE A 42 -7.07 7.25 2.73
C ILE A 42 -6.62 8.56 2.08
N TYR A 43 -5.44 8.53 1.47
CA TYR A 43 -4.85 9.67 0.79
C TYR A 43 -4.76 9.36 -0.71
N GLN A 44 -5.04 10.38 -1.53
CA GLN A 44 -4.78 10.32 -2.97
C GLN A 44 -3.36 10.82 -3.21
N VAL A 45 -2.53 9.95 -3.78
CA VAL A 45 -1.13 10.23 -4.07
C VAL A 45 -0.90 10.16 -5.58
N PRO A 46 -0.27 11.17 -6.21
CA PRO A 46 0.08 11.11 -7.62
C PRO A 46 0.97 9.91 -7.92
N LYS A 47 0.70 9.18 -9.00
CA LYS A 47 1.49 7.99 -9.36
C LYS A 47 2.96 8.33 -9.59
N GLU A 48 3.26 9.53 -10.08
CA GLU A 48 4.64 10.03 -10.25
C GLU A 48 5.43 10.18 -8.95
N ALA A 49 4.75 10.22 -7.79
CA ALA A 49 5.37 10.27 -6.48
C ALA A 49 5.57 8.87 -5.88
N LEU A 50 5.19 7.82 -6.62
CA LEU A 50 5.17 6.43 -6.16
C LEU A 50 6.03 5.55 -7.06
N GLN A 51 6.71 4.61 -6.42
CA GLN A 51 7.39 3.51 -7.10
C GLN A 51 6.85 2.20 -6.54
N VAL A 52 6.34 1.32 -7.40
CA VAL A 52 5.90 -0.03 -6.96
C VAL A 52 7.15 -0.80 -6.57
N VAL A 53 7.18 -1.26 -5.32
CA VAL A 53 8.33 -1.99 -4.77
C VAL A 53 8.06 -3.48 -4.62
N GLU A 54 6.81 -3.86 -4.29
CA GLU A 54 6.46 -5.27 -4.11
C GLU A 54 4.97 -5.52 -4.38
N GLN A 55 4.66 -6.68 -4.97
CA GLN A 55 3.30 -7.15 -5.20
C GLN A 55 3.14 -8.51 -4.54
N VAL A 56 2.37 -8.58 -3.45
CA VAL A 56 2.17 -9.82 -2.70
C VAL A 56 0.76 -10.35 -2.94
N GLU A 57 0.66 -11.59 -3.38
CA GLU A 57 -0.61 -12.32 -3.39
C GLU A 57 -0.89 -12.83 -1.97
N ARG A 58 -1.82 -12.17 -1.26
CA ARG A 58 -2.22 -12.62 0.07
C ARG A 58 -3.24 -13.75 -0.07
N GLU A 59 -2.76 -14.95 -0.37
CA GLU A 59 -3.54 -16.17 -0.15
C GLU A 59 -3.56 -16.46 1.37
N ARG A 60 -4.72 -16.24 1.99
CA ARG A 60 -5.23 -17.03 3.13
C ARG A 60 -4.24 -17.31 4.29
N TRP A 61 -3.76 -16.27 4.97
CA TRP A 61 -3.11 -16.41 6.29
C TRP A 61 -4.11 -16.53 7.47
N GLU A 62 -5.41 -16.71 7.21
CA GLU A 62 -6.43 -16.98 8.25
C GLU A 62 -6.75 -18.47 8.44
N GLU A 63 -5.93 -19.39 7.93
CA GLU A 63 -6.17 -20.83 8.10
C GLU A 63 -4.91 -21.62 8.49
N ASN A 64 -4.13 -21.09 9.44
CA ASN A 64 -3.12 -21.88 10.16
C ASN A 64 -3.08 -21.61 11.67
N ASP A 65 -4.10 -20.97 12.25
CA ASP A 65 -4.26 -20.83 13.71
C ASP A 65 -5.21 -21.89 14.32
N LYS A 66 -5.57 -22.91 13.55
CA LYS A 66 -6.36 -24.07 14.02
C LYS A 66 -5.90 -25.38 13.41
N ILE A 67 -4.66 -25.76 13.70
CA ILE A 67 -4.26 -27.17 13.78
C ILE A 67 -3.68 -27.32 15.19
N HIS A 68 -4.57 -27.30 16.19
CA HIS A 68 -4.98 -28.50 16.93
C HIS A 68 -3.81 -29.07 17.76
N ASP A 69 -3.87 -28.73 19.06
CA ASP A 69 -3.51 -29.60 20.18
C ASP A 69 -3.97 -31.06 19.94
#